data_AF-Q3LRD6-F1
#
_entry.id   AF-Q3LRD6-F1
#
_cell.length_a   1.000
_cell.length_b   1.000
_cell.length_c   1.000
_cell.angle_alpha   90.00
_cell.angle_beta   90.00
_cell.angle_gamma   90.00
#
_symmetry.space_group_name_H-M   'P 1'
#
loop_
_entity.id
_entity.type
_entity.pdbx_description
1 polymer ?
#
loop_
_entity_poly.entity_id
_entity_poly.type
_entity_poly.pdbx_seq_one_letter_code
_entity_poly.pdbx_strand_id
1 'polypeptide(L)' 'EMKNGLSRDYNPTASVKMLPTFVRSIPDGSEKGDFIALDLGGSSFRILRVEVNHEK' A
#
# COMPACT_ATOMS: atom_id res chain seq x y z
N GLU A 1 21.77 4.78 2.94
CA GLU A 1 20.48 4.43 3.60
C GLU A 1 19.55 3.55 2.78
N MET A 2 18.92 4.01 1.68
CA MET A 2 17.95 3.14 0.94
C MET A 2 18.53 1.81 0.45
N LYS A 3 19.77 1.81 -0.07
CA LYS A 3 20.48 0.58 -0.46
C LYS A 3 20.68 -0.38 0.72
N ASN A 4 20.94 0.16 1.92
CA ASN A 4 21.11 -0.64 3.13
C ASN A 4 19.77 -1.24 3.56
N GLY A 5 18.67 -0.48 3.43
CA GLY A 5 17.32 -0.98 3.67
C GLY A 5 16.89 -2.08 2.70
N LEU A 6 17.32 -2.07 1.45
CA LEU A 6 17.05 -3.15 0.48
C LEU A 6 17.98 -4.37 0.65
N SER A 7 19.13 -4.20 1.31
CA SER A 7 20.10 -5.28 1.50
C SER A 7 19.62 -6.26 2.57
N ARG A 8 19.74 -7.57 2.29
CA ARG A 8 19.47 -8.62 3.29
C ARG A 8 20.31 -8.45 4.55
N ASP A 9 21.59 -8.13 4.40
CA ASP A 9 22.56 -8.14 5.49
C ASP A 9 22.52 -6.86 6.32
N TYR A 10 22.19 -5.72 5.70
CA TYR A 10 22.20 -4.42 6.35
C TYR A 10 20.81 -3.92 6.74
N ASN A 11 19.72 -4.53 6.25
CA ASN A 11 18.36 -4.15 6.61
C ASN A 11 18.11 -4.14 8.14
N PRO A 12 18.58 -5.11 8.94
CA PRO A 12 18.33 -5.13 10.39
C PRO A 12 18.82 -3.88 11.12
N THR A 13 19.92 -3.27 10.68
CA THR A 13 20.51 -2.08 11.29
C THR A 13 20.27 -0.79 10.52
N ALA A 14 19.74 -0.84 9.29
CA ALA A 14 19.42 0.35 8.50
C ALA A 14 18.38 1.25 9.19
N SER A 15 18.59 2.56 9.10
CA SER A 15 17.63 3.57 9.60
C SER A 15 16.36 3.63 8.74
N VAL A 16 16.50 3.38 7.43
CA VAL A 16 15.40 3.31 6.45
C VAL A 16 15.17 1.85 6.07
N LYS A 17 14.03 1.28 6.45
CA LYS A 17 13.78 -0.18 6.38
C LYS A 17 13.32 -0.74 5.03
N MET A 18 12.86 0.08 4.10
CA MET A 18 12.42 -0.36 2.76
C MET A 18 11.50 -1.60 2.79
N LEU A 19 10.48 -1.58 3.65
CA LEU A 19 9.58 -2.72 3.85
C LEU A 19 8.78 -3.05 2.57
N PRO A 20 8.62 -4.33 2.20
CA PRO A 20 7.81 -4.71 1.06
C PRO A 20 6.32 -4.52 1.34
N THR A 21 5.60 -3.83 0.44
CA THR A 21 4.14 -3.62 0.54
C THR A 21 3.33 -4.78 -0.05
N PHE A 22 3.99 -5.70 -0.77
CA PHE A 22 3.40 -6.82 -1.51
C PHE A 22 2.44 -6.43 -2.66
N VAL A 23 2.31 -5.15 -2.99
CA VAL A 23 1.67 -4.68 -4.23
C VAL A 23 2.68 -4.79 -5.38
N ARG A 24 2.40 -5.64 -6.38
CA ARG A 24 3.37 -6.00 -7.45
C ARG A 24 3.12 -5.32 -8.80
N SER A 25 1.94 -4.74 -8.99
CA SER A 25 1.57 -4.01 -10.19
C SER A 25 0.67 -2.84 -9.83
N ILE A 26 0.66 -1.83 -10.69
CA ILE A 26 -0.32 -0.74 -10.64
C ILE A 26 -1.66 -1.24 -11.22
N PRO A 27 -2.78 -0.56 -10.91
CA PRO A 27 -4.06 -0.90 -11.50
C PRO A 27 -4.02 -0.88 -13.03
N ASP A 28 -4.64 -1.88 -13.66
CA ASP A 28 -4.67 -2.02 -15.13
C ASP A 28 -6.05 -1.73 -15.74
N GLY A 29 -7.03 -1.37 -14.90
CA GLY A 29 -8.39 -1.06 -15.30
C GLY A 29 -9.30 -2.29 -15.41
N SER A 30 -8.80 -3.49 -15.14
CA SER A 30 -9.64 -4.70 -15.06
C SER A 30 -10.37 -4.85 -13.72
N GLU A 31 -10.04 -4.02 -12.73
CA GLU A 31 -10.64 -4.06 -11.39
C GLU A 31 -12.12 -3.73 -11.43
N LYS A 32 -12.91 -4.47 -10.65
CA LYS A 32 -14.34 -4.23 -10.44
C LYS A 32 -14.80 -4.84 -9.13
N GLY A 33 -15.79 -4.22 -8.49
CA GLY A 33 -16.41 -4.74 -7.26
C GLY A 33 -16.76 -3.66 -6.25
N ASP A 34 -17.38 -4.08 -5.15
CA ASP A 34 -17.68 -3.23 -4.01
C ASP A 34 -16.78 -3.62 -2.84
N PHE A 35 -16.02 -2.66 -2.32
CA PHE A 35 -14.95 -2.87 -1.34
C PHE A 35 -15.17 -1.98 -0.12
N ILE A 36 -14.73 -2.45 1.05
CA ILE A 36 -14.63 -1.63 2.25
C ILE A 36 -13.17 -1.26 2.48
N ALA A 37 -12.91 0.03 2.67
CA ALA A 37 -11.59 0.56 3.01
C ALA A 37 -11.60 1.16 4.42
N LEU A 38 -10.47 1.00 5.11
CA LEU A 38 -10.21 1.57 6.42
C LEU A 38 -9.02 2.51 6.33
N ASP A 39 -9.16 3.71 6.88
CA ASP A 39 -8.07 4.67 7.01
C ASP A 39 -7.83 4.99 8.49
N LEU A 40 -6.61 4.73 8.93
CA LEU A 40 -6.18 4.82 10.33
C LEU A 40 -4.74 5.36 10.39
N GLY A 41 -4.50 6.28 11.32
CA GLY A 41 -3.17 6.85 11.59
C GLY A 41 -3.08 8.36 11.37
N GLY A 42 -4.10 8.97 10.75
CA GLY A 42 -4.29 10.43 10.70
C GLY A 42 -5.12 10.97 11.88
N SER A 43 -5.56 12.22 11.76
CA SER A 43 -6.38 12.89 12.80
C SER A 43 -7.76 12.25 13.01
N SER A 44 -8.30 11.60 11.98
CA SER A 44 -9.63 10.99 11.99
C SER A 44 -9.58 9.57 11.44
N PHE A 45 -10.26 8.66 12.12
CA PHE A 45 -10.55 7.32 11.61
C PHE A 45 -11.71 7.37 10.61
N ARG A 46 -11.57 6.66 9.49
CA ARG A 46 -12.60 6.64 8.42
C ARG A 46 -12.87 5.22 7.96
N ILE A 47 -14.15 4.95 7.70
CA ILE A 47 -14.63 3.75 7.00
C ILE A 47 -15.24 4.21 5.69
N LEU A 48 -14.82 3.62 4.58
CA LEU A 48 -15.31 3.97 3.24
C LEU A 48 -15.87 2.72 2.56
N ARG A 49 -16.95 2.90 1.81
CA ARG A 49 -17.39 1.96 0.77
C ARG A 49 -16.89 2.46 -0.57
N VAL A 50 -16.24 1.61 -1.35
CA VAL A 50 -15.62 1.92 -2.63
C VAL A 50 -16.19 1.00 -3.69
N GLU A 51 -17.01 1.56 -4.57
CA GLU A 51 -17.55 0.86 -5.72
C GLU A 51 -16.67 1.16 -6.94
N VAL A 52 -16.07 0.13 -7.51
CA VAL A 52 -15.23 0.21 -8.71
C VAL A 52 -16.00 -0.40 -9.86
N ASN A 53 -16.36 0.43 -10.83
CA ASN A 53 -17.10 0.06 -12.03
C ASN A 53 -16.52 0.79 -13.26
N HIS A 54 -16.91 0.33 -14.45
CA HIS A 54 -16.45 0.89 -15.73
C HIS A 54 -17.42 1.95 -16.29
N GLU A 55 -18.50 2.24 -15.57
CA GLU A 55 -19.51 3.21 -15.99
C GLU A 55 -19.06 4.63 -15.60
N LYS A 56 -19.20 5.55 -16.55
CA LYS A 56 -18.93 6.98 -16.33
C LYS A 56 -20.13 7.68 -15.71
#